data_AF-A0AA91YWQ6-F1
#
_entry.id   AF-A0AA91YWQ6-F1
#
_cell.length_a   1.000
_cell.length_b   1.000
_cell.length_c   1.000
_cell.angle_alpha   90.00
_cell.angle_beta   90.00
_cell.angle_gamma   90.00
#
_symmetry.space_group_name_H-M   'P 1'
#
loop_
_entity.id
_entity.type
_entity.pdbx_description
1 polymer ?
#
loop_
_entity_poly.entity_id
_entity_poly.type
_entity_poly.pdbx_seq_one_letter_code
_entity_poly.pdbx_strand_id
1 'polypeptide(L)'
;MDVEFFIHGVPKGESFWGKSEEKNFLGQFYDGKTDVEKMYIYSRSLNGANFVYYTYLVSNTIDVNGRSGGYFGMTLRMDAYCLDYIAMYQILSLVYRNHIVGSILQIVKDRVQYKIGDFGNFSDVLKDIQNKVFGLIQTSFGSTSFLQIPKVMSEGGKSTVALNLYDYSQEDVMKCVSSYSRIALSPYYASKKVAELKNGYDKQMDIVQKQCNQQILQEREIASEDKKSLSRKLQEMTSSMSALQSEMKEKDDKINSLLNQIRQMEATIRQQGKLRKIEVVVTEIKNPLATLVKLLGEIVPLSKDENTNVQPPVVSTKKKKEKFSFFSFFRKALTPVLLLVLLGMVCVLGYQIKTKISGVVDQVDCLHKQNKRVESNQRSIFKMMRSVSKTDSQVQDSKKTNNQTGNTRK
;
A
#
# COMPACT_ATOMS: atom_id res chain seq x y z
N MET A 1 30.30 17.44 -44.61
CA MET A 1 29.32 17.94 -43.65
C MET A 1 29.93 19.18 -43.04
N ASP A 2 29.34 20.30 -43.37
CA ASP A 2 29.76 21.60 -42.86
C ASP A 2 28.88 21.95 -41.66
N VAL A 3 29.54 22.38 -40.58
CA VAL A 3 28.87 22.73 -39.32
C VAL A 3 29.27 24.15 -38.95
N GLU A 4 28.26 24.94 -38.64
CA GLU A 4 28.44 26.30 -38.16
C GLU A 4 27.72 26.49 -36.84
N PHE A 5 28.28 27.36 -36.00
CA PHE A 5 27.80 27.59 -34.64
C PHE A 5 27.50 29.06 -34.41
N PHE A 6 26.38 29.32 -33.74
CA PHE A 6 25.87 30.65 -33.48
C PHE A 6 25.43 30.78 -32.03
N ILE A 7 25.60 31.97 -31.47
CA ILE A 7 25.06 32.33 -30.16
C ILE A 7 24.21 33.58 -30.33
N HIS A 8 23.02 33.56 -29.72
CA HIS A 8 22.06 34.65 -29.82
C HIS A 8 21.25 34.76 -28.53
N GLY A 9 20.70 35.95 -28.26
CA GLY A 9 19.95 36.18 -27.04
C GLY A 9 19.86 37.65 -26.65
N VAL A 10 19.54 37.90 -25.38
CA VAL A 10 19.19 39.25 -24.89
C VAL A 10 20.03 39.69 -23.67
N PRO A 11 21.37 39.77 -23.77
CA PRO A 11 22.24 40.16 -22.65
C PRO A 11 22.08 41.61 -22.18
N LYS A 12 21.84 42.54 -23.11
CA LYS A 12 21.49 43.95 -22.90
C LYS A 12 20.79 44.49 -24.15
N GLY A 13 19.59 43.95 -24.41
CA GLY A 13 18.99 44.02 -25.75
C GLY A 13 19.47 42.87 -26.63
N GLU A 14 18.94 42.78 -27.86
CA GLU A 14 19.27 41.71 -28.80
C GLU A 14 20.75 41.75 -29.17
N SER A 15 21.46 40.65 -28.97
CA SER A 15 22.86 40.47 -29.35
C SER A 15 23.04 39.12 -30.05
N PHE A 16 24.02 39.07 -30.94
CA PHE A 16 24.26 37.92 -31.83
C PHE A 16 25.76 37.77 -32.10
N TRP A 17 26.23 36.52 -32.17
CA TRP A 17 27.58 36.16 -32.59
C TRP A 17 27.53 35.00 -33.60
N GLY A 18 28.18 35.19 -34.75
CA GLY A 18 28.19 34.27 -35.89
C GLY A 18 28.09 35.02 -37.23
N LYS A 19 27.68 34.34 -38.30
CA LYS A 19 27.50 34.97 -39.63
C LYS A 19 26.28 35.90 -39.66
N SER A 20 26.47 37.14 -40.08
CA SER A 20 25.44 38.19 -40.07
C SER A 20 24.16 37.85 -40.85
N GLU A 21 24.26 37.00 -41.87
CA GLU A 21 23.11 36.53 -42.68
C GLU A 21 22.04 35.79 -41.85
N GLU A 22 22.41 35.22 -40.71
CA GLU A 22 21.50 34.46 -39.85
C GLU A 22 20.82 35.31 -38.77
N LYS A 23 21.23 36.58 -38.60
CA LYS A 23 20.75 37.44 -37.52
C LYS A 23 19.21 37.55 -37.50
N ASN A 24 18.61 37.79 -38.67
CA ASN A 24 17.15 37.95 -38.78
C ASN A 24 16.38 36.66 -38.49
N PHE A 25 16.95 35.51 -38.82
CA PHE A 25 16.32 34.21 -38.53
C PHE A 25 16.41 33.89 -37.05
N LEU A 26 17.60 34.02 -36.44
CA LEU A 26 17.79 33.74 -35.02
C LEU A 26 17.11 34.78 -34.09
N GLY A 27 16.83 35.98 -34.58
CA GLY A 27 16.00 36.96 -33.86
C GLY A 27 14.57 36.48 -33.62
N GLN A 28 14.04 35.54 -34.43
CA GLN A 28 12.67 35.02 -34.30
C GLN A 28 12.44 34.19 -33.03
N PHE A 29 13.51 33.77 -32.34
CA PHE A 29 13.42 33.08 -31.06
C PHE A 29 13.15 34.02 -29.88
N TYR A 30 13.11 35.33 -30.11
CA TYR A 30 12.57 36.28 -29.15
C TYR A 30 11.05 36.15 -29.07
N ASP A 31 10.58 35.06 -28.46
CA ASP A 31 9.21 34.94 -28.00
C ASP A 31 9.18 35.24 -26.49
N GLY A 32 8.49 36.30 -26.08
CA GLY A 32 8.35 36.66 -24.65
C GLY A 32 7.52 35.64 -23.85
N LYS A 33 7.46 34.39 -24.29
CA LYS A 33 6.67 33.32 -23.70
C LYS A 33 7.60 32.30 -23.05
N THR A 34 7.33 32.03 -21.80
CA THR A 34 7.98 30.94 -21.06
C THR A 34 7.70 29.64 -21.77
N ASP A 35 8.75 28.93 -22.11
CA ASP A 35 8.68 27.49 -22.07
C ASP A 35 10.02 26.98 -21.57
N VAL A 36 9.95 25.85 -20.89
CA VAL A 36 11.07 25.05 -20.42
C VAL A 36 12.24 24.99 -21.42
N GLU A 37 13.43 24.72 -20.90
CA GLU A 37 14.61 24.41 -21.73
C GLU A 37 14.25 23.38 -22.80
N LYS A 38 14.60 23.69 -24.05
CA LYS A 38 14.19 22.90 -25.23
C LYS A 38 15.21 23.02 -26.34
N MET A 39 15.22 22.04 -27.24
CA MET A 39 15.91 22.12 -28.51
C MET A 39 14.90 22.17 -29.64
N TYR A 40 15.06 23.12 -30.53
CA TYR A 40 14.33 23.15 -31.77
C TYR A 40 15.11 22.47 -32.89
N ILE A 41 14.38 21.81 -33.78
CA ILE A 41 14.88 21.35 -35.08
C ILE A 41 14.10 22.06 -36.18
N TYR A 42 14.83 22.73 -37.06
CA TYR A 42 14.28 23.44 -38.20
C TYR A 42 14.94 23.00 -39.49
N SER A 43 14.20 23.03 -40.59
CA SER A 43 14.74 22.89 -41.92
C SER A 43 14.44 24.14 -42.74
N ARG A 44 15.42 24.59 -43.53
CA ARG A 44 15.31 25.81 -44.34
C ARG A 44 16.21 25.71 -45.57
N SER A 45 15.74 26.22 -46.71
CA SER A 45 16.61 26.51 -47.84
C SER A 45 17.16 27.93 -47.77
N LEU A 46 18.46 28.08 -48.03
CA LEU A 46 19.16 29.35 -48.14
C LEU A 46 19.96 29.32 -49.43
N ASN A 47 19.67 30.25 -50.35
CA ASN A 47 20.34 30.36 -51.65
C ASN A 47 20.38 29.05 -52.47
N GLY A 48 19.32 28.22 -52.38
CA GLY A 48 19.21 26.95 -53.08
C GLY A 48 19.89 25.75 -52.40
N ALA A 49 20.54 25.96 -51.24
CA ALA A 49 21.08 24.90 -50.39
C ALA A 49 20.17 24.67 -49.17
N ASN A 50 19.95 23.41 -48.81
CA ASN A 50 19.12 23.06 -47.66
C ASN A 50 19.99 22.88 -46.42
N PHE A 51 19.54 23.45 -45.30
CA PHE A 51 20.18 23.34 -44.01
C PHE A 51 19.20 22.88 -42.95
N VAL A 52 19.73 22.18 -41.94
CA VAL A 52 19.01 21.85 -40.71
C VAL A 52 19.66 22.62 -39.56
N TYR A 53 18.82 23.20 -38.71
CA TYR A 53 19.24 23.99 -37.56
C TYR A 53 18.81 23.29 -36.28
N TYR A 54 19.78 23.08 -35.38
CA TYR A 54 19.56 22.56 -34.04
C TYR A 54 19.77 23.70 -33.05
N THR A 55 18.69 24.24 -32.49
CA THR A 55 18.75 25.40 -31.58
C THR A 55 18.39 24.99 -30.17
N TYR A 56 19.37 25.00 -29.27
CA TYR A 56 19.14 24.86 -27.84
C TYR A 56 18.77 26.21 -27.24
N LEU A 57 17.61 26.29 -26.59
CA LEU A 57 17.01 27.53 -26.11
C LEU A 57 16.70 27.46 -24.61
N VAL A 58 17.10 28.52 -23.90
CA VAL A 58 16.76 28.78 -22.50
C VAL A 58 15.98 30.09 -22.44
N SER A 59 14.69 30.01 -22.14
CA SER A 59 13.79 31.17 -22.04
C SER A 59 13.83 31.80 -20.64
N ASN A 60 13.22 32.99 -20.53
CA ASN A 60 13.06 33.73 -19.27
C ASN A 60 14.38 34.06 -18.56
N THR A 61 15.40 34.44 -19.35
CA THR A 61 16.67 34.92 -18.80
C THR A 61 16.54 36.37 -18.31
N ILE A 62 17.42 36.73 -17.39
CA ILE A 62 17.57 38.08 -16.86
C ILE A 62 18.77 38.73 -17.55
N ASP A 63 18.60 39.93 -18.07
CA ASP A 63 19.69 40.70 -18.68
C ASP A 63 20.71 41.19 -17.62
N VAL A 64 21.82 41.76 -18.06
CA VAL A 64 22.88 42.23 -17.15
C VAL A 64 22.41 43.34 -16.19
N ASN A 65 21.35 44.08 -16.55
CA ASN A 65 20.77 45.15 -15.76
C ASN A 65 19.61 44.68 -14.84
N GLY A 66 19.26 43.39 -14.87
CA GLY A 66 18.19 42.83 -14.05
C GLY A 66 16.81 42.76 -14.71
N ARG A 67 16.68 43.13 -16.00
CA ARG A 67 15.41 43.02 -16.73
C ARG A 67 15.13 41.56 -17.07
N SER A 68 13.97 41.05 -16.66
CA SER A 68 13.52 39.70 -16.98
C SER A 68 12.82 39.64 -18.35
N GLY A 69 12.65 38.42 -18.87
CA GLY A 69 11.92 38.17 -20.13
C GLY A 69 12.81 38.06 -21.37
N GLY A 70 14.11 37.85 -21.19
CA GLY A 70 15.02 37.50 -22.28
C GLY A 70 15.03 36.00 -22.59
N TYR A 71 15.91 35.61 -23.50
CA TYR A 71 16.28 34.23 -23.74
C TYR A 71 17.78 34.13 -24.06
N PHE A 72 18.33 32.92 -23.97
CA PHE A 72 19.64 32.55 -24.48
C PHE A 72 19.50 31.38 -25.47
N GLY A 73 20.20 31.44 -26.59
CA GLY A 73 20.17 30.43 -27.65
C GLY A 73 21.56 30.05 -28.17
N MET A 74 21.75 28.76 -28.42
CA MET A 74 22.87 28.21 -29.17
C MET A 74 22.34 27.45 -30.37
N THR A 75 22.82 27.76 -31.56
CA THR A 75 22.36 27.13 -32.80
C THR A 75 23.51 26.49 -33.55
N LEU A 76 23.30 25.25 -33.99
CA LEU A 76 24.11 24.60 -35.00
C LEU A 76 23.38 24.62 -36.34
N ARG A 77 24.04 25.08 -37.39
CA ARG A 77 23.58 24.96 -38.79
C ARG A 77 24.38 23.86 -39.47
N MET A 78 23.70 22.93 -40.11
CA MET A 78 24.30 21.76 -40.75
C MET A 78 23.73 21.53 -42.14
N ASP A 79 24.56 21.12 -43.08
CA ASP A 79 24.19 20.67 -44.43
C ASP A 79 23.72 19.19 -44.47
N ALA A 80 23.60 18.57 -43.30
CA ALA A 80 23.13 17.20 -43.10
C ALA A 80 22.19 17.10 -41.90
N TYR A 81 21.26 16.14 -41.94
CA TYR A 81 20.36 15.83 -40.84
C TYR A 81 21.00 14.80 -39.89
N CYS A 82 21.09 15.13 -38.60
CA CYS A 82 21.52 14.21 -37.54
C CYS A 82 20.39 13.25 -37.13
N LEU A 83 20.63 11.94 -37.27
CA LEU A 83 19.70 10.89 -36.85
C LEU A 83 19.54 10.83 -35.32
N ASP A 84 20.65 10.92 -34.60
CA ASP A 84 20.67 10.88 -33.14
C ASP A 84 20.46 12.27 -32.54
N TYR A 85 19.23 12.76 -32.67
CA TYR A 85 18.82 14.06 -32.14
C TYR A 85 18.91 14.12 -30.60
N ILE A 86 18.87 12.97 -29.90
CA ILE A 86 19.00 12.91 -28.44
C ILE A 86 20.43 13.22 -28.06
N ALA A 87 21.42 12.59 -28.70
CA ALA A 87 22.83 12.90 -28.50
C ALA A 87 23.13 14.37 -28.86
N MET A 88 22.51 14.91 -29.92
CA MET A 88 22.65 16.32 -30.28
C MET A 88 22.16 17.25 -29.16
N TYR A 89 20.97 16.98 -28.61
CA TYR A 89 20.46 17.71 -27.44
C TYR A 89 21.40 17.61 -26.24
N GLN A 90 21.93 16.41 -25.96
CA GLN A 90 22.83 16.18 -24.84
C GLN A 90 24.14 16.96 -24.96
N ILE A 91 24.73 17.02 -26.17
CA ILE A 91 25.95 17.81 -26.43
C ILE A 91 25.68 19.30 -26.16
N LEU A 92 24.60 19.85 -26.72
CA LEU A 92 24.26 21.26 -26.52
C LEU A 92 23.96 21.56 -25.05
N SER A 93 23.21 20.69 -24.37
CA SER A 93 22.92 20.80 -22.93
C SER A 93 24.19 20.69 -22.07
N LEU A 94 25.15 19.86 -22.45
CA LEU A 94 26.44 19.72 -21.76
C LEU A 94 27.27 20.99 -21.91
N VAL A 95 27.36 21.53 -23.12
CA VAL A 95 28.09 22.77 -23.41
C VAL A 95 27.47 23.95 -22.67
N TYR A 96 26.13 24.03 -22.66
CA TYR A 96 25.41 25.03 -21.88
C TYR A 96 25.84 24.99 -20.40
N ARG A 97 25.74 23.81 -19.76
CA ARG A 97 26.04 23.66 -18.33
C ARG A 97 27.51 23.89 -17.99
N ASN A 98 28.44 23.42 -18.81
CA ASN A 98 29.86 23.38 -18.47
C ASN A 98 30.67 24.56 -18.99
N HIS A 99 30.19 25.27 -20.01
CA HIS A 99 30.97 26.30 -20.69
C HIS A 99 30.23 27.64 -20.82
N ILE A 100 28.90 27.64 -20.92
CA ILE A 100 28.11 28.87 -20.95
C ILE A 100 27.83 29.37 -19.53
N VAL A 101 27.29 28.51 -18.66
CA VAL A 101 27.07 28.86 -17.25
C VAL A 101 28.43 29.03 -16.56
N GLY A 102 28.59 30.13 -15.84
CA GLY A 102 29.85 30.58 -15.25
C GLY A 102 30.64 31.56 -16.12
N SER A 103 30.55 31.46 -17.45
CA SER A 103 31.29 32.33 -18.38
C SER A 103 30.43 33.48 -18.92
N ILE A 104 29.29 33.13 -19.53
CA ILE A 104 28.37 34.03 -20.21
C ILE A 104 27.11 34.27 -19.37
N LEU A 105 26.65 33.22 -18.68
CA LEU A 105 25.48 33.21 -17.82
C LEU A 105 25.85 32.87 -16.38
N GLN A 106 24.97 33.16 -15.44
CA GLN A 106 25.05 32.75 -14.04
C GLN A 106 23.65 32.42 -13.50
N ILE A 107 23.60 31.63 -12.42
CA ILE A 107 22.35 31.31 -11.73
C ILE A 107 22.24 32.20 -10.51
N VAL A 108 21.20 33.04 -10.45
CA VAL A 108 20.91 33.94 -9.34
C VAL A 108 19.48 33.70 -8.87
N LYS A 109 19.31 33.19 -7.64
CA LYS A 109 18.00 32.84 -7.06
C LYS A 109 17.18 31.95 -8.00
N ASP A 110 17.80 30.86 -8.47
CA ASP A 110 17.23 29.89 -9.41
C ASP A 110 16.80 30.45 -10.78
N ARG A 111 17.23 31.67 -11.12
CA ARG A 111 17.01 32.27 -12.44
C ARG A 111 18.33 32.45 -13.17
N VAL A 112 18.28 32.26 -14.49
CA VAL A 112 19.43 32.40 -15.36
C VAL A 112 19.61 33.88 -15.70
N GLN A 113 20.76 34.45 -15.38
CA GLN A 113 21.11 35.85 -15.64
C GLN A 113 22.37 35.96 -16.50
N TYR A 114 22.41 36.94 -17.39
CA TYR A 114 23.61 37.29 -18.15
C TYR A 114 24.68 37.95 -17.29
N LYS A 115 25.92 37.49 -17.45
CA LYS A 115 27.12 38.14 -16.88
C LYS A 115 27.69 39.24 -17.79
N ILE A 116 27.30 39.22 -19.06
CA ILE A 116 27.86 40.06 -20.11
C ILE A 116 26.75 40.92 -20.74
N GLY A 117 27.10 42.08 -21.29
CA GLY A 117 26.15 42.96 -21.98
C GLY A 117 26.08 42.76 -23.49
N ASP A 118 27.11 42.18 -24.11
CA ASP A 118 27.19 42.00 -25.56
C ASP A 118 28.10 40.81 -25.92
N PHE A 119 27.69 39.98 -26.89
CA PHE A 119 28.46 38.80 -27.30
C PHE A 119 29.73 39.16 -28.10
N GLY A 120 29.73 40.26 -28.85
CA GLY A 120 30.86 40.69 -29.67
C GLY A 120 32.13 40.94 -28.86
N ASN A 121 31.98 41.48 -27.66
CA ASN A 121 33.09 41.73 -26.72
C ASN A 121 33.71 40.47 -26.12
N PHE A 122 33.09 39.30 -26.29
CA PHE A 122 33.54 38.03 -25.72
C PHE A 122 33.93 37.01 -26.80
N SER A 123 34.27 37.49 -28.01
CA SER A 123 34.53 36.65 -29.19
C SER A 123 35.52 35.51 -28.94
N ASP A 124 36.61 35.73 -28.20
CA ASP A 124 37.60 34.68 -27.93
C ASP A 124 37.04 33.54 -27.06
N VAL A 125 36.23 33.88 -26.05
CA VAL A 125 35.51 32.90 -25.23
C VAL A 125 34.52 32.12 -26.10
N LEU A 126 33.79 32.81 -26.98
CA LEU A 126 32.81 32.15 -27.85
C LEU A 126 33.46 31.24 -28.90
N LYS A 127 34.65 31.60 -29.41
CA LYS A 127 35.46 30.73 -30.28
C LYS A 127 35.95 29.48 -29.55
N ASP A 128 36.41 29.59 -28.31
CA ASP A 128 36.79 28.44 -27.50
C ASP A 128 35.60 27.49 -27.29
N ILE A 129 34.42 28.06 -27.01
CA ILE A 129 33.17 27.28 -26.88
C ILE A 129 32.79 26.61 -28.21
N GLN A 130 32.89 27.32 -29.33
CA GLN A 130 32.67 26.75 -30.67
C GLN A 130 33.57 25.54 -30.92
N ASN A 131 34.87 25.67 -30.63
CA ASN A 131 35.84 24.59 -30.81
C ASN A 131 35.48 23.37 -29.95
N LYS A 132 35.02 23.58 -28.71
CA LYS A 132 34.54 22.50 -27.83
C LYS A 132 33.29 21.82 -28.39
N VAL A 133 32.32 22.58 -28.89
CA VAL A 133 31.12 22.03 -29.54
C VAL A 133 31.53 21.17 -30.73
N PHE A 134 32.41 21.67 -31.60
CA PHE A 134 32.87 20.94 -32.78
C PHE A 134 33.65 19.68 -32.40
N GLY A 135 34.52 19.73 -31.40
CA GLY A 135 35.21 18.56 -30.87
C GLY A 135 34.24 17.50 -30.31
N LEU A 136 33.22 17.91 -29.57
CA LEU A 136 32.19 17.00 -29.06
C LEU A 136 31.40 16.34 -30.20
N ILE A 137 31.00 17.10 -31.22
CA ILE A 137 30.32 16.56 -32.41
C ILE A 137 31.22 15.53 -33.12
N GLN A 138 32.49 15.88 -33.37
CA GLN A 138 33.44 15.00 -34.06
C GLN A 138 33.72 13.69 -33.30
N THR A 139 33.72 13.73 -31.97
CA THR A 139 33.96 12.54 -31.14
C THR A 139 32.71 11.70 -30.89
N SER A 140 31.52 12.33 -30.91
CA SER A 140 30.26 11.68 -30.55
C SER A 140 29.51 11.09 -31.74
N PHE A 141 29.77 11.58 -32.96
CA PHE A 141 29.06 11.15 -34.16
C PHE A 141 29.99 10.53 -35.19
N GLY A 142 29.55 9.43 -35.78
CA GLY A 142 30.20 8.79 -36.93
C GLY A 142 29.60 9.26 -38.26
N SER A 143 30.16 8.77 -39.37
CA SER A 143 29.65 9.07 -40.72
C SER A 143 28.20 8.61 -40.92
N THR A 144 27.77 7.54 -40.24
CA THR A 144 26.42 7.00 -40.31
C THR A 144 25.41 7.74 -39.44
N SER A 145 25.85 8.69 -38.60
CA SER A 145 24.98 9.49 -37.73
C SER A 145 24.24 10.59 -38.50
N PHE A 146 24.60 10.82 -39.76
CA PHE A 146 24.07 11.91 -40.57
C PHE A 146 23.51 11.40 -41.89
N LEU A 147 22.38 11.99 -42.30
CA LEU A 147 21.72 11.74 -43.57
C LEU A 147 21.69 13.01 -44.42
N GLN A 148 21.65 12.81 -45.73
CA GLN A 148 21.42 13.91 -46.66
C GLN A 148 20.01 14.49 -46.44
N ILE A 149 19.91 15.82 -46.45
CA ILE A 149 18.64 16.51 -46.24
C ILE A 149 17.74 16.27 -47.47
N PRO A 150 16.50 15.78 -47.30
CA PRO A 150 15.56 15.63 -48.40
C PRO A 150 15.30 16.96 -49.12
N LYS A 151 15.07 16.92 -50.44
CA LYS A 151 14.78 18.13 -51.24
C LYS A 151 13.43 18.78 -50.89
N VAL A 152 12.49 18.00 -50.36
CA VAL A 152 11.14 18.45 -49.98
C VAL A 152 11.09 18.53 -48.47
N MET A 153 11.42 19.70 -47.93
CA MET A 153 11.17 20.02 -46.53
C MET A 153 10.15 21.16 -46.50
N SER A 154 9.18 21.09 -45.59
CA SER A 154 8.12 22.09 -45.50
C SER A 154 8.70 23.44 -45.06
N GLU A 155 8.92 24.35 -46.00
CA GLU A 155 9.38 25.71 -45.71
C GLU A 155 8.27 26.54 -45.06
N GLY A 156 8.58 27.23 -43.96
CA GLY A 156 7.76 28.37 -43.50
C GLY A 156 6.38 28.10 -42.89
N GLY A 157 6.06 26.87 -42.47
CA GLY A 157 4.77 26.55 -41.84
C GLY A 157 4.66 26.97 -40.36
N LYS A 158 3.67 27.79 -40.00
CA LYS A 158 3.42 28.35 -38.64
C LYS A 158 3.11 27.34 -37.51
N SER A 159 3.04 26.04 -37.79
CA SER A 159 2.70 25.04 -36.78
C SER A 159 3.96 24.48 -36.14
N THR A 160 4.13 24.78 -34.85
CA THR A 160 5.19 24.21 -34.01
C THR A 160 4.64 23.02 -33.28
N VAL A 161 5.26 21.87 -33.44
CA VAL A 161 4.91 20.70 -32.63
C VAL A 161 5.87 20.59 -31.45
N ALA A 162 5.32 20.55 -30.23
CA ALA A 162 6.05 20.33 -28.99
C ALA A 162 6.01 18.85 -28.62
N LEU A 163 7.17 18.22 -28.51
CA LEU A 163 7.33 16.78 -28.32
C LEU A 163 8.26 16.48 -27.13
N ASN A 164 7.90 15.51 -26.29
CA ASN A 164 8.84 15.02 -25.29
C ASN A 164 10.04 14.36 -25.98
N LEU A 165 11.25 14.71 -25.52
CA LEU A 165 12.52 14.26 -26.12
C LEU A 165 12.65 12.72 -26.21
N TYR A 166 12.09 11.98 -25.24
CA TYR A 166 12.30 10.53 -25.05
C TYR A 166 11.12 9.66 -25.52
N ASP A 167 10.06 10.29 -26.02
CA ASP A 167 8.85 9.55 -26.39
C ASP A 167 8.89 9.00 -27.82
N TYR A 168 9.66 9.63 -28.71
CA TYR A 168 9.61 9.40 -30.15
C TYR A 168 10.84 8.64 -30.65
N SER A 169 10.68 7.88 -31.74
CA SER A 169 11.80 7.25 -32.44
C SER A 169 12.51 8.24 -33.36
N GLN A 170 13.69 7.87 -33.86
CA GLN A 170 14.43 8.70 -34.84
C GLN A 170 13.62 8.91 -36.11
N GLU A 171 12.91 7.87 -36.56
CA GLU A 171 12.05 7.89 -37.73
C GLU A 171 10.83 8.80 -37.54
N ASP A 172 10.22 8.77 -36.35
CA ASP A 172 9.06 9.62 -36.04
C ASP A 172 9.46 11.10 -36.01
N VAL A 173 10.59 11.43 -35.38
CA VAL A 173 11.09 12.82 -35.36
C VAL A 173 11.42 13.27 -36.78
N MET A 174 12.11 12.46 -37.58
CA MET A 174 12.41 12.81 -38.98
C MET A 174 11.13 13.07 -39.78
N LYS A 175 10.10 12.21 -39.66
CA LYS A 175 8.79 12.44 -40.31
C LYS A 175 8.16 13.75 -39.87
N CYS A 176 8.25 14.07 -38.58
CA CYS A 176 7.79 15.36 -38.07
C CYS A 176 8.60 16.52 -38.68
N VAL A 177 9.92 16.41 -38.86
CA VAL A 177 10.72 17.52 -39.41
C VAL A 177 10.41 17.72 -40.90
N SER A 178 10.08 16.65 -41.63
CA SER A 178 9.61 16.77 -43.01
C SER A 178 8.20 17.35 -43.10
N SER A 179 7.32 17.01 -42.15
CA SER A 179 5.92 17.43 -42.13
C SER A 179 5.70 18.83 -41.56
N TYR A 180 6.58 19.27 -40.65
CA TYR A 180 6.51 20.55 -39.95
C TYR A 180 7.80 21.34 -40.17
N SER A 181 7.68 22.64 -40.42
CA SER A 181 8.87 23.50 -40.57
C SER A 181 9.70 23.60 -39.28
N ARG A 182 9.06 23.35 -38.12
CA ARG A 182 9.62 23.51 -36.79
C ARG A 182 9.10 22.46 -35.81
N ILE A 183 10.02 21.78 -35.13
CA ILE A 183 9.75 20.94 -33.96
C ILE A 183 10.43 21.56 -32.73
N ALA A 184 9.76 21.52 -31.57
CA ALA A 184 10.35 21.75 -30.27
C ALA A 184 10.43 20.42 -29.48
N LEU A 185 11.62 20.06 -29.03
CA LEU A 185 11.91 18.87 -28.23
C LEU A 185 12.37 19.28 -26.84
N SER A 186 11.76 18.74 -25.79
CA SER A 186 12.20 18.98 -24.42
C SER A 186 12.01 17.73 -23.55
N PRO A 187 12.95 17.40 -22.65
CA PRO A 187 12.72 16.36 -21.65
C PRO A 187 11.64 16.78 -20.63
N TYR A 188 11.32 18.08 -20.54
CA TYR A 188 10.35 18.63 -19.59
C TYR A 188 8.92 18.72 -20.16
N TYR A 189 8.71 18.43 -21.44
CA TYR A 189 7.36 18.31 -21.99
C TYR A 189 6.65 17.05 -21.48
N ALA A 190 5.33 17.08 -21.42
CA ALA A 190 4.55 15.94 -20.92
C ALA A 190 4.82 14.68 -21.75
N SER A 191 5.21 13.58 -21.09
CA SER A 191 5.44 12.30 -21.75
C SER A 191 4.15 11.50 -21.90
N LYS A 192 3.85 11.05 -23.12
CA LYS A 192 2.76 10.13 -23.45
C LYS A 192 2.98 8.77 -22.80
N LYS A 193 4.21 8.26 -22.82
CA LYS A 193 4.57 6.96 -22.19
C LYS A 193 4.31 6.98 -20.69
N VAL A 194 4.69 8.08 -20.01
CA VAL A 194 4.43 8.26 -18.58
C VAL A 194 2.92 8.37 -18.31
N ALA A 195 2.18 9.10 -19.14
CA ALA A 195 0.73 9.21 -19.01
C ALA A 195 0.02 7.86 -19.20
N GLU A 196 0.44 7.05 -20.17
CA GLU A 196 -0.08 5.70 -20.41
C GLU A 196 0.21 4.75 -19.23
N LEU A 197 1.43 4.77 -18.71
CA LEU A 197 1.80 3.99 -17.53
C LEU A 197 0.97 4.38 -16.31
N LYS A 198 0.81 5.69 -16.07
CA LYS A 198 -0.02 6.19 -14.97
C LYS A 198 -1.47 5.72 -15.10
N ASN A 199 -2.06 5.85 -16.28
CA ASN A 199 -3.42 5.35 -16.54
C ASN A 199 -3.54 3.83 -16.32
N GLY A 200 -2.49 3.06 -16.64
CA GLY A 200 -2.43 1.63 -16.36
C GLY A 200 -2.44 1.32 -14.86
N TYR A 201 -1.63 2.02 -14.07
CA TYR A 201 -1.60 1.87 -12.61
C TYR A 201 -2.90 2.31 -11.95
N ASP A 202 -3.49 3.42 -12.39
CA ASP A 202 -4.74 3.93 -11.84
C ASP A 202 -5.88 2.91 -12.04
N LYS A 203 -5.92 2.23 -13.19
CA LYS A 203 -6.87 1.13 -13.45
C LYS A 203 -6.64 -0.06 -12.52
N GLN A 204 -5.39 -0.46 -12.30
CA GLN A 204 -5.07 -1.56 -11.37
C GLN A 204 -5.44 -1.21 -9.93
N MET A 205 -5.16 0.04 -9.52
CA MET A 205 -5.53 0.53 -8.20
C MET A 205 -7.05 0.52 -7.99
N ASP A 206 -7.82 0.94 -8.99
CA ASP A 206 -9.30 0.90 -8.94
C ASP A 206 -9.83 -0.54 -8.81
N ILE A 207 -9.25 -1.50 -9.52
CA ILE A 207 -9.61 -2.92 -9.41
C ILE A 207 -9.33 -3.43 -7.98
N VAL A 208 -8.13 -3.18 -7.46
CA VAL A 208 -7.74 -3.63 -6.12
C VAL A 208 -8.62 -2.97 -5.04
N GLN A 209 -8.92 -1.68 -5.19
CA GLN A 209 -9.80 -0.96 -4.28
C GLN A 209 -11.22 -1.55 -4.27
N LYS A 210 -11.77 -1.86 -5.44
CA LYS A 210 -13.09 -2.49 -5.57
C LYS A 210 -13.13 -3.88 -4.92
N GLN A 211 -12.10 -4.70 -5.15
CA GLN A 211 -11.98 -6.03 -4.53
C GLN A 211 -11.90 -5.95 -3.01
N CYS A 212 -11.06 -5.05 -2.49
CA CYS A 212 -10.95 -4.82 -1.04
C CYS A 212 -12.29 -4.39 -0.43
N ASN A 213 -12.97 -3.42 -1.06
CA ASN A 213 -14.29 -2.97 -0.61
C ASN A 213 -15.33 -4.11 -0.64
N GLN A 214 -15.31 -4.98 -1.66
CA GLN A 214 -16.18 -6.14 -1.73
C GLN A 214 -15.90 -7.16 -0.61
N GLN A 215 -14.63 -7.43 -0.31
CA GLN A 215 -14.24 -8.31 0.80
C GLN A 215 -14.70 -7.75 2.14
N ILE A 216 -14.50 -6.46 2.39
CA ILE A 216 -14.98 -5.79 3.61
C ILE A 216 -16.51 -5.92 3.75
N LEU A 217 -17.26 -5.78 2.66
CA LEU A 217 -18.72 -5.94 2.69
C LEU A 217 -19.12 -7.39 3.00
N GLN A 218 -18.47 -8.37 2.38
CA GLN A 218 -18.71 -9.79 2.64
C GLN A 218 -18.40 -10.17 4.10
N GLU A 219 -17.26 -9.72 4.64
CA GLU A 219 -16.90 -9.98 6.03
C GLU A 219 -17.89 -9.33 7.01
N ARG A 220 -18.38 -8.12 6.71
CA ARG A 220 -19.43 -7.46 7.51
C ARG A 220 -20.74 -8.23 7.48
N GLU A 221 -21.11 -8.81 6.34
CA GLU A 221 -22.31 -9.62 6.21
C GLU A 221 -22.20 -10.90 7.03
N ILE A 222 -21.10 -11.64 6.90
CA ILE A 222 -20.81 -12.84 7.70
C ILE A 222 -20.84 -12.51 9.21
N ALA A 223 -20.15 -11.45 9.64
CA ALA A 223 -20.14 -11.03 11.04
C ALA A 223 -21.54 -10.63 11.55
N SER A 224 -22.38 -10.06 10.69
CA SER A 224 -23.78 -9.71 11.00
C SER A 224 -24.63 -10.97 11.19
N GLU A 225 -24.46 -11.98 10.33
CA GLU A 225 -25.14 -13.27 10.46
C GLU A 225 -24.72 -14.01 11.72
N ASP A 226 -23.42 -14.07 12.01
CA ASP A 226 -22.88 -14.67 13.23
C ASP A 226 -23.43 -13.99 14.47
N LYS A 227 -23.50 -12.65 14.48
CA LYS A 227 -24.08 -11.89 15.59
C LYS A 227 -25.55 -12.23 15.81
N LYS A 228 -26.34 -12.37 14.74
CA LYS A 228 -27.76 -12.79 14.82
C LYS A 228 -27.90 -14.21 15.37
N SER A 229 -27.08 -15.14 14.88
CA SER A 229 -27.06 -16.53 15.34
C SER A 229 -26.71 -16.63 16.82
N LEU A 230 -25.66 -15.92 17.25
CA LEU A 230 -25.23 -15.90 18.64
C LEU A 230 -26.29 -15.27 19.55
N SER A 231 -26.94 -14.19 19.10
CA SER A 231 -28.02 -13.54 19.84
C SER A 231 -29.21 -14.49 20.05
N ARG A 232 -29.57 -15.31 19.05
CA ARG A 232 -30.62 -16.32 19.19
C ARG A 232 -30.25 -17.38 20.23
N LYS A 233 -29.02 -17.91 20.16
CA LYS A 233 -28.52 -18.88 21.15
C LYS A 233 -28.52 -18.32 22.57
N LEU A 234 -28.13 -17.05 22.74
CA LEU A 234 -28.19 -16.37 24.05
C LEU A 234 -29.62 -16.25 24.56
N GLN A 235 -30.58 -15.91 23.70
CA GLN A 235 -32.00 -15.81 24.07
C GLN A 235 -32.58 -17.18 24.46
N GLU A 236 -32.26 -18.23 23.70
CA GLU A 236 -32.65 -19.61 24.03
C GLU A 236 -32.08 -20.05 25.38
N MET A 237 -30.77 -19.83 25.61
CA MET A 237 -30.12 -20.15 26.87
C MET A 237 -30.71 -19.38 28.04
N THR A 238 -31.00 -18.08 27.86
CA THR A 238 -31.64 -17.24 28.88
C THR A 238 -33.04 -17.76 29.24
N SER A 239 -33.81 -18.18 28.24
CA SER A 239 -35.16 -18.75 28.45
C SER A 239 -35.10 -20.11 29.14
N SER A 240 -34.11 -20.95 28.80
CA SER A 240 -33.89 -22.22 29.50
C SER A 240 -33.47 -22.00 30.95
N MET A 241 -32.63 -21.00 31.21
CA MET A 241 -32.18 -20.67 32.56
C MET A 241 -33.31 -20.15 33.44
N SER A 242 -34.21 -19.32 32.91
CA SER A 242 -35.39 -18.86 33.66
C SER A 242 -36.38 -20.00 33.95
N ALA A 243 -36.55 -20.94 33.02
CA ALA A 243 -37.35 -22.16 33.24
C ALA A 243 -36.75 -23.03 34.36
N LEU A 244 -35.45 -23.30 34.31
CA LEU A 244 -34.74 -24.07 35.34
C LEU A 244 -34.77 -23.37 36.71
N GLN A 245 -34.67 -22.04 36.75
CA GLN A 245 -34.77 -21.27 37.99
C GLN A 245 -36.18 -21.37 38.60
N SER A 246 -37.21 -21.37 37.76
CA SER A 246 -38.60 -21.59 38.21
C SER A 246 -38.79 -23.00 38.77
N GLU A 247 -38.24 -24.02 38.10
CA GLU A 247 -38.27 -25.41 38.59
C GLU A 247 -37.50 -25.60 39.90
N MET A 248 -36.35 -24.93 40.07
CA MET A 248 -35.62 -24.91 41.34
C MET A 248 -36.47 -24.31 42.46
N LYS A 249 -37.12 -23.17 42.21
CA LYS A 249 -37.98 -22.51 43.20
C LYS A 249 -39.16 -23.41 43.61
N GLU A 250 -39.80 -24.08 42.65
CA GLU A 250 -40.87 -25.03 42.94
C GLU A 250 -40.38 -26.20 43.82
N LYS A 251 -39.19 -26.72 43.53
CA LYS A 251 -38.59 -27.78 44.34
C LYS A 251 -38.21 -27.29 45.74
N ASP A 252 -37.68 -26.08 45.89
CA ASP A 252 -37.38 -25.48 47.19
C ASP A 252 -38.66 -25.28 48.02
N ASP A 253 -39.73 -24.78 47.42
CA ASP A 253 -41.04 -24.65 48.09
C ASP A 253 -41.57 -26.01 48.56
N LYS A 254 -41.39 -27.04 47.75
CA LYS A 254 -41.77 -28.42 48.10
C LYS A 254 -40.92 -29.01 49.22
N ILE A 255 -39.61 -28.75 49.23
CA ILE A 255 -38.69 -29.14 50.31
C ILE A 255 -39.10 -28.45 51.61
N ASN A 256 -39.39 -27.15 51.57
CA ASN A 256 -39.84 -26.38 52.74
C ASN A 256 -41.16 -26.90 53.31
N SER A 257 -42.11 -27.25 52.43
CA SER A 257 -43.37 -27.87 52.81
C SER A 257 -43.14 -29.23 53.51
N LEU A 258 -42.30 -30.09 52.94
CA LEU A 258 -41.95 -31.38 53.54
C LEU A 258 -41.22 -31.22 54.89
N LEU A 259 -40.32 -30.26 55.01
CA LEU A 259 -39.65 -29.95 56.29
C LEU A 259 -40.66 -29.54 57.37
N ASN A 260 -41.66 -28.73 57.01
CA ASN A 260 -42.73 -28.36 57.94
C ASN A 260 -43.59 -29.56 58.34
N GLN A 261 -43.92 -30.46 57.41
CA GLN A 261 -44.62 -31.71 57.73
C GLN A 261 -43.79 -32.59 58.68
N ILE A 262 -42.48 -32.72 58.45
CA ILE A 262 -41.58 -33.46 59.36
C ILE A 262 -41.60 -32.84 60.76
N ARG A 263 -41.46 -31.52 60.89
CA ARG A 263 -41.53 -30.83 62.19
C ARG A 263 -42.86 -31.07 62.91
N GLN A 264 -43.98 -31.06 62.18
CA GLN A 264 -45.30 -31.36 62.75
C GLN A 264 -45.38 -32.79 63.24
N MET A 265 -44.88 -33.77 62.47
CA MET A 265 -44.83 -35.16 62.90
C MET A 265 -43.94 -35.35 64.13
N GLU A 266 -42.77 -34.71 64.18
CA GLU A 266 -41.88 -34.73 65.35
C GLU A 266 -42.57 -34.17 66.60
N ALA A 267 -43.34 -33.09 66.48
CA ALA A 267 -44.12 -32.53 67.58
C ALA A 267 -45.20 -33.50 68.07
N THR A 268 -45.92 -34.15 67.16
CA THR A 268 -46.93 -35.18 67.49
C THR A 268 -46.30 -36.38 68.20
N ILE A 269 -45.16 -36.87 67.71
CA ILE A 269 -44.41 -37.96 68.36
C ILE A 269 -43.97 -37.56 69.77
N ARG A 270 -43.47 -36.32 69.97
CA ARG A 270 -43.16 -35.79 71.30
C ARG A 270 -44.37 -35.75 72.22
N GLN A 271 -45.54 -35.35 71.72
CA GLN A 271 -46.78 -35.35 72.51
C GLN A 271 -47.22 -36.77 72.86
N GLN A 272 -47.16 -37.72 71.92
CA GLN A 272 -47.44 -39.14 72.19
C GLN A 272 -46.46 -39.73 73.22
N GLY A 273 -45.19 -39.35 73.17
CA GLY A 273 -44.20 -39.72 74.19
C GLY A 273 -44.55 -39.18 75.59
N LYS A 274 -45.13 -37.98 75.69
CA LYS A 274 -45.65 -37.43 76.96
C LYS A 274 -46.91 -38.17 77.41
N LEU A 275 -47.82 -38.48 76.49
CA LEU A 275 -49.05 -39.24 76.77
C LEU A 275 -48.73 -40.65 77.28
N ARG A 276 -47.73 -41.34 76.71
CA ARG A 276 -47.28 -42.64 77.21
C ARG A 276 -46.72 -42.57 78.63
N LYS A 277 -46.04 -41.48 79.00
CA LYS A 277 -45.60 -41.27 80.40
C LYS A 277 -46.80 -41.10 81.34
N ILE A 278 -47.84 -40.40 80.90
CA ILE A 278 -49.09 -40.26 81.65
C ILE A 278 -49.81 -41.61 81.74
N GLU A 279 -49.82 -42.41 80.68
CA GLU A 279 -50.42 -43.75 80.65
C GLU A 279 -49.72 -44.71 81.62
N VAL A 280 -48.39 -44.65 81.73
CA VAL A 280 -47.63 -45.40 82.76
C VAL A 280 -48.04 -44.98 84.17
N VAL A 281 -48.17 -43.68 84.44
CA VAL A 281 -48.66 -43.18 85.75
C VAL A 281 -50.11 -43.62 86.00
N VAL A 282 -50.96 -43.62 84.98
CA VAL A 282 -52.35 -44.09 85.08
C VAL A 282 -52.40 -45.59 85.37
N THR A 283 -51.53 -46.41 84.77
CA THR A 283 -51.43 -47.84 85.10
C THR A 283 -50.90 -48.07 86.51
N GLU A 284 -49.97 -47.23 86.99
CA GLU A 284 -49.49 -47.27 88.38
C GLU A 284 -50.56 -46.86 89.39
N ILE A 285 -51.51 -45.99 89.02
CA ILE A 285 -52.69 -45.64 89.84
C ILE A 285 -53.80 -46.70 89.74
N LYS A 286 -53.95 -47.33 88.57
CA LYS A 286 -55.00 -48.33 88.31
C LYS A 286 -54.78 -49.62 89.10
N ASN A 287 -53.53 -50.03 89.31
CA ASN A 287 -53.19 -51.20 90.12
C ASN A 287 -53.67 -51.12 91.58
N PRO A 288 -53.39 -50.05 92.36
CA PRO A 288 -53.91 -49.89 93.71
C PRO A 288 -55.44 -49.72 93.75
N LEU A 289 -56.04 -49.11 92.73
CA LEU A 289 -57.49 -48.96 92.64
C LEU A 289 -58.20 -50.31 92.37
N ALA A 290 -57.62 -51.18 91.55
CA ALA A 290 -58.10 -52.55 91.37
C ALA A 290 -57.97 -53.39 92.66
N THR A 291 -57.01 -53.06 93.53
CA THR A 291 -56.89 -53.70 94.86
C THR A 291 -57.99 -53.20 95.81
N LEU A 292 -58.34 -51.92 95.76
CA LEU A 292 -59.46 -51.34 96.51
C LEU A 292 -60.82 -51.88 96.07
N VAL A 293 -61.04 -52.05 94.76
CA VAL A 293 -62.28 -52.63 94.21
C VAL A 293 -62.41 -54.12 94.58
N LYS A 294 -61.29 -54.84 94.71
CA LYS A 294 -61.29 -56.24 95.19
C LYS A 294 -61.59 -56.35 96.69
N LEU A 295 -61.27 -55.33 97.48
CA LEU A 295 -61.55 -55.24 98.92
C LEU A 295 -62.99 -54.80 99.24
N LEU A 296 -63.71 -54.20 98.29
CA LEU A 296 -65.06 -53.65 98.47
C LEU A 296 -66.15 -54.38 97.65
N GLY A 297 -65.81 -55.50 97.00
CA GLY A 297 -66.67 -56.21 96.04
C GLY A 297 -67.24 -57.56 96.47
N GLU A 298 -67.26 -57.90 97.76
CA GLU A 298 -68.09 -58.99 98.31
C GLU A 298 -69.39 -58.37 98.88
N ILE A 299 -70.37 -58.07 98.00
CA ILE A 299 -71.84 -58.03 98.21
C ILE A 299 -72.49 -57.75 96.82
N VAL A 300 -72.89 -58.84 96.15
CA VAL A 300 -74.06 -59.15 95.26
C VAL A 300 -74.83 -58.00 94.50
N PRO A 301 -75.58 -58.26 93.38
CA PRO A 301 -75.23 -58.47 91.97
C PRO A 301 -76.09 -57.60 90.96
N LEU A 302 -76.10 -57.96 89.65
CA LEU A 302 -76.98 -57.50 88.52
C LEU A 302 -76.64 -56.12 87.90
N SER A 303 -76.79 -55.81 86.61
CA SER A 303 -77.17 -56.49 85.34
C SER A 303 -77.14 -55.45 84.21
N LYS A 304 -76.94 -55.89 82.94
CA LYS A 304 -77.42 -55.27 81.66
C LYS A 304 -76.85 -53.89 81.28
N ASP A 305 -76.77 -53.42 80.04
CA ASP A 305 -77.09 -53.82 78.65
C ASP A 305 -76.23 -52.85 77.78
N GLU A 306 -75.58 -53.25 76.68
CA GLU A 306 -76.01 -53.06 75.28
C GLU A 306 -75.24 -51.94 74.50
N ASN A 307 -74.76 -52.32 73.29
CA ASN A 307 -74.43 -51.60 72.03
C ASN A 307 -73.94 -50.12 72.07
N THR A 308 -73.02 -49.62 71.23
CA THR A 308 -72.91 -49.78 69.78
C THR A 308 -71.56 -49.21 69.28
N ASN A 309 -70.95 -49.94 68.35
CA ASN A 309 -70.10 -49.56 67.20
C ASN A 309 -69.74 -48.07 66.96
N VAL A 310 -68.46 -47.79 66.65
CA VAL A 310 -67.93 -47.36 65.33
C VAL A 310 -66.52 -46.78 65.50
N GLN A 311 -65.54 -47.40 64.84
CA GLN A 311 -64.21 -46.83 64.53
C GLN A 311 -63.67 -47.49 63.23
N PRO A 312 -62.63 -46.96 62.56
CA PRO A 312 -62.74 -46.04 61.41
C PRO A 312 -62.01 -46.62 60.16
N PRO A 313 -61.73 -45.85 59.08
CA PRO A 313 -61.43 -46.41 57.76
C PRO A 313 -59.98 -46.88 57.60
N VAL A 314 -59.79 -47.97 56.86
CA VAL A 314 -58.48 -48.56 56.54
C VAL A 314 -58.13 -48.36 55.05
N VAL A 315 -56.89 -47.93 54.87
CA VAL A 315 -56.11 -47.67 53.67
C VAL A 315 -55.87 -48.93 52.83
N SER A 316 -55.81 -48.79 51.49
CA SER A 316 -54.87 -49.48 50.58
C SER A 316 -55.17 -49.07 49.12
N THR A 317 -54.31 -49.09 48.10
CA THR A 317 -52.84 -49.15 47.91
C THR A 317 -52.63 -48.76 46.43
N LYS A 318 -51.68 -47.88 46.10
CA LYS A 318 -51.15 -47.76 44.72
C LYS A 318 -49.73 -48.32 44.68
N LYS A 319 -49.51 -49.14 43.65
CA LYS A 319 -48.37 -50.02 43.39
C LYS A 319 -47.03 -49.28 43.29
N LYS A 320 -45.99 -49.93 43.83
CA LYS A 320 -44.57 -49.76 43.51
C LYS A 320 -44.34 -49.90 41.99
N LYS A 321 -43.52 -49.02 41.42
CA LYS A 321 -42.67 -49.35 40.26
C LYS A 321 -41.23 -48.93 40.57
N GLU A 322 -40.34 -49.85 40.24
CA GLU A 322 -38.92 -49.87 40.54
C GLU A 322 -38.15 -48.75 39.82
N LYS A 323 -37.13 -48.21 40.50
CA LYS A 323 -36.14 -47.31 39.92
C LYS A 323 -35.12 -48.14 39.14
N PHE A 324 -35.09 -47.97 37.82
CA PHE A 324 -33.98 -48.41 36.99
C PHE A 324 -32.88 -47.33 37.00
N SER A 325 -31.68 -47.72 37.43
CA SER A 325 -30.48 -46.89 37.53
C SER A 325 -29.85 -46.68 36.14
N PHE A 326 -30.10 -45.54 35.48
CA PHE A 326 -29.45 -45.15 34.22
C PHE A 326 -28.40 -44.03 34.38
N PHE A 327 -28.27 -43.45 35.57
CA PHE A 327 -27.59 -42.16 35.76
C PHE A 327 -26.09 -42.24 36.06
N SER A 328 -25.53 -43.43 36.30
CA SER A 328 -24.10 -43.60 36.62
C SER A 328 -23.22 -43.88 35.41
N PHE A 329 -23.80 -44.24 34.25
CA PHE A 329 -23.05 -44.61 33.04
C PHE A 329 -22.69 -43.38 32.19
N PHE A 330 -23.56 -42.38 32.11
CA PHE A 330 -23.32 -41.17 31.30
C PHE A 330 -22.22 -40.25 31.84
N ARG A 331 -21.95 -40.24 33.15
CA ARG A 331 -20.90 -39.40 33.74
C ARG A 331 -19.47 -39.88 33.48
N LYS A 332 -19.26 -41.15 33.13
CA LYS A 332 -17.91 -41.71 32.91
C LYS A 332 -17.49 -41.71 31.43
N ALA A 333 -18.44 -41.67 30.50
CA ALA A 333 -18.16 -41.68 29.05
C ALA A 333 -18.10 -40.27 28.43
N LEU A 334 -18.75 -39.26 29.02
CA LEU A 334 -18.84 -37.92 28.43
C LEU A 334 -17.53 -37.12 28.53
N THR A 335 -16.76 -37.33 29.59
CA THR A 335 -15.49 -36.64 29.86
C THR A 335 -14.37 -36.97 28.85
N PRO A 336 -14.07 -38.24 28.51
CA PRO A 336 -13.03 -38.55 27.53
C PRO A 336 -13.40 -38.12 26.11
N VAL A 337 -14.68 -38.14 25.74
CA VAL A 337 -15.16 -37.70 24.42
C VAL A 337 -15.01 -36.19 24.25
N LEU A 338 -15.34 -35.40 25.27
CA LEU A 338 -15.16 -33.94 25.23
C LEU A 338 -13.68 -33.55 25.10
N LEU A 339 -12.80 -34.31 25.74
CA LEU A 339 -11.35 -34.08 25.72
C LEU A 339 -10.75 -34.42 24.35
N LEU A 340 -11.24 -35.47 23.68
CA LEU A 340 -10.87 -35.80 22.30
C LEU A 340 -11.34 -34.74 21.29
N VAL A 341 -12.54 -34.18 21.48
CA VAL A 341 -13.05 -33.09 20.63
C VAL A 341 -12.23 -31.82 20.80
N LEU A 342 -11.86 -31.47 22.04
CA LEU A 342 -10.96 -30.34 22.31
C LEU A 342 -9.57 -30.55 21.69
N LEU A 343 -9.02 -31.75 21.78
CA LEU A 343 -7.73 -32.09 21.15
C LEU A 343 -7.80 -31.95 19.62
N GLY A 344 -8.91 -32.40 19.01
CA GLY A 344 -9.16 -32.25 17.57
C GLY A 344 -9.25 -30.78 17.14
N MET A 345 -9.95 -29.94 17.92
CA MET A 345 -10.03 -28.50 17.68
C MET A 345 -8.66 -27.81 17.75
N VAL A 346 -7.82 -28.19 18.73
CA VAL A 346 -6.45 -27.67 18.86
C VAL A 346 -5.58 -28.10 17.67
N CYS A 347 -5.72 -29.33 17.18
CA CYS A 347 -4.99 -29.81 16.00
C CYS A 347 -5.42 -29.06 14.71
N VAL A 348 -6.71 -28.80 14.53
CA VAL A 348 -7.22 -28.04 13.37
C VAL A 348 -6.74 -26.58 13.41
N LEU A 349 -6.76 -25.94 14.58
CA LEU A 349 -6.21 -24.60 14.76
C LEU A 349 -4.70 -24.56 14.53
N GLY A 350 -3.96 -25.55 15.03
CA GLY A 350 -2.51 -25.69 14.76
C GLY A 350 -2.20 -25.87 13.28
N TYR A 351 -3.01 -26.63 12.55
CA TYR A 351 -2.87 -26.81 11.11
C TYR A 351 -3.14 -25.51 10.32
N GLN A 352 -4.20 -24.78 10.67
CA GLN A 352 -4.54 -23.47 10.10
C GLN A 352 -3.44 -22.41 10.32
N ILE A 353 -2.81 -22.43 11.50
CA ILE A 353 -1.69 -21.53 11.81
C ILE A 353 -0.44 -21.93 11.00
N LYS A 354 -0.15 -23.23 10.89
CA LYS A 354 0.99 -23.74 10.12
C LYS A 354 0.90 -23.38 8.63
N THR A 355 -0.28 -23.48 8.01
CA THR A 355 -0.47 -23.12 6.60
C THR A 355 -0.33 -21.63 6.35
N LYS A 356 -0.85 -20.77 7.24
CA LYS A 356 -0.65 -19.32 7.17
C LYS A 356 0.81 -18.92 7.36
N ILE A 357 1.52 -19.54 8.31
CA ILE A 357 2.95 -19.28 8.51
C ILE A 357 3.77 -19.72 7.29
N SER A 358 3.47 -20.88 6.69
CA SER A 358 4.14 -21.34 5.47
C SER A 358 3.99 -20.33 4.33
N GLY A 359 2.78 -19.81 4.08
CA GLY A 359 2.55 -18.82 3.04
C GLY A 359 3.28 -17.49 3.28
N VAL A 360 3.40 -17.06 4.53
CA VAL A 360 4.18 -15.87 4.90
C VAL A 360 5.68 -16.12 4.71
N VAL A 361 6.18 -17.30 5.05
CA VAL A 361 7.59 -17.69 4.85
C VAL A 361 7.93 -17.72 3.35
N ASP A 362 7.08 -18.28 2.51
CA ASP A 362 7.28 -18.31 1.05
C ASP A 362 7.30 -16.89 0.45
N GLN A 363 6.46 -15.99 0.97
CA GLN A 363 6.42 -14.59 0.54
C GLN A 363 7.67 -13.82 0.98
N VAL A 364 8.18 -14.08 2.20
CA VAL A 364 9.42 -13.50 2.72
C VAL A 364 10.64 -14.02 1.93
N ASP A 365 10.67 -15.30 1.57
CA ASP A 365 11.74 -15.87 0.75
C ASP A 365 11.74 -15.31 -0.69
N CYS A 366 10.54 -15.08 -1.26
CA CYS A 366 10.41 -14.42 -2.55
C CYS A 366 10.93 -12.97 -2.52
N LEU A 367 10.58 -12.22 -1.47
CA LEU A 367 11.08 -10.86 -1.24
C LEU A 367 12.60 -10.85 -1.01
N HIS A 368 13.14 -11.79 -0.24
CA HIS A 368 14.58 -11.90 0.00
C HIS A 368 15.35 -12.19 -1.30
N LYS A 369 14.78 -13.03 -2.18
CA LYS A 369 15.35 -13.34 -3.51
C LYS A 369 15.31 -12.13 -4.44
N GLN A 370 14.26 -11.32 -4.41
CA GLN A 370 14.22 -10.06 -5.15
C GLN A 370 15.25 -9.05 -4.63
N ASN A 371 15.40 -8.93 -3.31
CA ASN A 371 16.35 -7.99 -2.71
C ASN A 371 17.80 -8.36 -3.08
N LYS A 372 18.15 -9.66 -3.09
CA LYS A 372 19.46 -10.14 -3.58
C LYS A 372 19.70 -9.83 -5.06
N ARG A 373 18.66 -9.85 -5.92
CA ARG A 373 18.79 -9.46 -7.34
C ARG A 373 19.08 -7.98 -7.47
N VAL A 374 18.42 -7.14 -6.67
CA VAL A 374 18.66 -5.69 -6.65
C VAL A 374 20.09 -5.39 -6.20
N GLU A 375 20.57 -6.01 -5.12
CA GLU A 375 21.96 -5.84 -4.67
C GLU A 375 22.99 -6.30 -5.73
N SER A 376 22.74 -7.42 -6.40
CA SER A 376 23.58 -7.90 -7.50
C SER A 376 23.63 -6.89 -8.66
N ASN A 377 22.48 -6.34 -9.04
CA ASN A 377 22.39 -5.33 -10.10
C ASN A 377 23.13 -4.05 -9.70
N GLN A 378 22.99 -3.59 -8.46
CA GLN A 378 23.75 -2.44 -7.94
C GLN A 378 25.26 -2.68 -7.96
N ARG A 379 25.73 -3.87 -7.56
CA ARG A 379 27.16 -4.22 -7.63
C ARG A 379 27.68 -4.25 -9.07
N SER A 380 26.88 -4.73 -10.02
CA SER A 380 27.22 -4.71 -11.45
C SER A 380 27.30 -3.29 -12.01
N ILE A 381 26.35 -2.42 -11.65
CA ILE A 381 26.37 -1.00 -12.02
C ILE A 381 27.61 -0.31 -11.42
N PHE A 382 27.95 -0.59 -10.16
CA PHE A 382 29.13 -0.02 -9.52
C PHE A 382 30.44 -0.50 -10.17
N LYS A 383 30.51 -1.77 -10.57
CA LYS A 383 31.66 -2.30 -11.34
C LYS A 383 31.78 -1.61 -12.70
N MET A 384 30.68 -1.40 -13.42
CA MET A 384 30.67 -0.64 -14.68
C MET A 384 31.16 0.80 -14.48
N MET A 385 30.67 1.50 -13.44
CA MET A 385 31.13 2.87 -13.14
C MET A 385 32.63 2.91 -12.82
N ARG A 386 33.14 1.92 -12.08
CA ARG A 386 34.57 1.83 -11.75
C ARG A 386 35.44 1.49 -12.96
N SER A 387 34.96 0.66 -13.88
CA SER A 387 35.67 0.42 -15.16
C SER A 387 35.71 1.70 -16.00
N VAL A 388 34.60 2.42 -16.11
CA VAL A 388 34.55 3.70 -16.85
C VAL A 388 35.54 4.71 -16.26
N SER A 389 35.57 4.87 -14.93
CA SER A 389 36.51 5.78 -14.25
C SER A 389 37.99 5.36 -14.40
N LYS A 390 38.30 4.06 -14.47
CA LYS A 390 39.66 3.58 -14.75
C LYS A 390 40.07 3.84 -16.20
N THR A 391 39.15 3.69 -17.15
CA THR A 391 39.39 4.04 -18.55
C THR A 391 39.68 5.54 -18.68
N ASP A 392 38.95 6.39 -17.96
CA ASP A 392 39.20 7.84 -17.94
C ASP A 392 40.57 8.19 -17.33
N SER A 393 40.99 7.47 -16.29
CA SER A 393 42.30 7.67 -15.65
C SER A 393 43.46 7.19 -16.52
N GLN A 394 43.32 6.03 -17.18
CA GLN A 394 44.33 5.55 -18.13
C GLN A 394 44.44 6.45 -19.37
N VAL A 395 43.33 7.03 -19.84
CA VAL A 395 43.34 8.00 -20.93
C VAL A 395 44.04 9.31 -20.51
N GLN A 396 43.92 9.74 -19.25
CA GLN A 396 44.64 10.90 -18.73
C GLN A 396 46.14 10.64 -18.53
N ASP A 397 46.53 9.48 -18.01
CA ASP A 397 47.95 9.13 -17.84
C ASP A 397 48.64 8.91 -19.20
N SER A 398 47.95 8.31 -20.19
CA SER A 398 48.46 8.19 -21.56
C SER A 398 48.78 9.54 -22.20
N LYS A 399 47.98 10.58 -21.89
CA LYS A 399 48.20 11.94 -22.38
C LYS A 399 49.36 12.65 -21.67
N LYS A 400 49.63 12.35 -20.40
CA LYS A 400 50.80 12.87 -19.67
C LYS A 400 52.10 12.22 -20.14
N THR A 401 52.12 10.91 -20.37
CA THR A 401 53.32 10.20 -20.83
C THR A 401 53.75 10.64 -22.24
N ASN A 402 52.79 10.89 -23.16
CA ASN A 402 53.09 11.42 -24.50
C ASN A 402 53.63 12.87 -24.49
N ASN A 403 53.31 13.67 -23.46
CA ASN A 403 53.87 15.02 -23.32
C ASN A 403 55.28 15.03 -22.70
N GLN A 404 55.71 13.96 -22.03
CA GLN A 404 57.08 13.85 -21.50
C GLN A 404 58.08 13.28 -22.52
N THR A 405 57.69 12.35 -23.40
CA THR A 405 58.55 11.84 -24.48
C THR A 405 58.73 12.84 -25.64
N GLY A 406 57.85 13.82 -25.78
CA GLY A 406 57.99 14.90 -26.76
C GLY A 406 59.02 15.98 -26.40
N ASN A 407 59.50 16.01 -25.14
CA ASN A 407 60.37 17.07 -24.63
C ASN A 407 61.86 16.67 -24.50
N THR A 408 62.23 15.47 -24.96
CA THR A 408 63.63 14.97 -24.95
C THR A 408 64.24 14.86 -26.35
N ARG A 409 63.56 15.37 -27.37
CA ARG A 409 64.11 15.59 -28.71
C ARG A 409 64.10 17.08 -29.04
N LYS A 410 64.98 17.83 -28.39
CA LYS A 410 65.57 19.06 -28.91
C LYS A 410 66.98 19.20 -28.36
#